data_AF-A0A816EWB5-F1
#
_entry.id   AF-A0A816EWB5-F1
#
_cell.length_a   1.000
_cell.length_b   1.000
_cell.length_c   1.000
_cell.angle_alpha   90.00
_cell.angle_beta   90.00
_cell.angle_gamma   90.00
#
_symmetry.space_group_name_H-M   'P 1'
#
loop_
_entity.id
_entity.type
_entity.pdbx_description
1 polymer ?
#
loop_
_entity_poly.entity_id
_entity_poly.type
_entity_poly.pdbx_seq_one_letter_code
_entity_poly.pdbx_strand_id
1 'polypeptide(L)'
;VCGPIWNNRRSNDANNVRMEPDGSGWATQHAEEIENFLKLKANSLIFLNDFEAIGYCLAAQVDPLANALCQSTKTIVLHQNPAEETHTETKSPVACLGAGTGLGACYLSPDGSGRYQVHPSEAGMTDTISPRTEEEWGLLKFLRRHQPFVEIEQIVSGPAFVTMLQFYSEYYNQPLPSQLKEDLAKVSLDDAPAVIAQHACHHQDSLCLRVVDTFLDFFGRTLGTAAQTFLPYRGLYITGGILPKLSWRWQNNPDNLLLKSYLDQGPKMSEIVARVPLTLVDDDDLGLKGCLYFMTIHDN
;
A
#
# COMPACT_ATOMS: atom_id res chain seq x y z
N VAL A 1 -4.60 12.09 -11.14
CA VAL A 1 -4.36 11.32 -9.90
C VAL A 1 -3.88 12.28 -8.84
N CYS A 2 -4.60 12.38 -7.72
CA CYS A 2 -4.30 13.28 -6.62
C CYS A 2 -3.85 12.51 -5.38
N GLY A 3 -2.78 12.98 -4.71
CA GLY A 3 -2.28 12.43 -3.45
C GLY A 3 -3.12 12.88 -2.23
N PRO A 4 -2.86 12.34 -1.03
CA PRO A 4 -3.78 12.39 0.12
C PRO A 4 -4.10 13.81 0.61
N ILE A 5 -5.32 13.91 1.16
CA ILE A 5 -6.01 15.11 1.64
C ILE A 5 -5.24 15.88 2.73
N TRP A 6 -4.38 15.20 3.47
CA TRP A 6 -3.79 15.68 4.73
C TRP A 6 -2.32 16.07 4.65
N ASN A 7 -1.76 16.32 3.46
CA ASN A 7 -0.37 16.78 3.39
C ASN A 7 -0.24 18.25 3.87
N ASN A 8 -0.06 18.41 5.19
CA ASN A 8 0.53 19.57 5.84
C ASN A 8 2.06 19.60 5.69
N ARG A 9 2.65 18.72 4.86
CA ARG A 9 4.05 18.85 4.44
C ARG A 9 4.18 20.10 3.58
N ARG A 10 4.79 21.14 4.13
CA ARG A 10 5.30 22.28 3.35
C ARG A 10 6.30 21.75 2.32
N SER A 11 5.86 21.42 1.12
CA SER A 11 6.77 21.41 -0.02
C SER A 11 7.04 22.89 -0.33
N ASN A 12 8.29 23.34 -0.18
CA ASN A 12 8.73 24.66 -0.67
C ASN A 12 8.77 24.73 -2.21
N ASP A 13 8.10 23.81 -2.89
CA ASP A 13 8.08 23.70 -4.33
C ASP A 13 6.89 24.50 -4.86
N ALA A 14 7.17 25.62 -5.52
CA ALA A 14 6.18 26.59 -6.01
C ALA A 14 5.26 26.02 -7.12
N ASN A 15 5.52 24.79 -7.57
CA ASN A 15 4.76 24.10 -8.62
C ASN A 15 3.74 23.09 -8.08
N ASN A 16 3.63 22.90 -6.77
CA ASN A 16 2.67 21.97 -6.18
C ASN A 16 1.32 22.65 -5.95
N VAL A 17 0.32 22.34 -6.78
CA VAL A 17 -1.07 22.79 -6.59
C VAL A 17 -1.69 21.95 -5.48
N ARG A 18 -2.10 22.62 -4.39
CA ARG A 18 -2.73 21.97 -3.23
C ARG A 18 -4.19 21.66 -3.54
N MET A 19 -4.61 20.41 -3.33
CA MET A 19 -6.03 20.04 -3.34
C MET A 19 -6.51 20.01 -1.89
N GLU A 20 -7.36 20.96 -1.49
CA GLU A 20 -8.05 20.90 -0.20
C GLU A 20 -9.41 20.22 -0.37
N PRO A 21 -9.85 19.38 0.58
CA PRO A 21 -11.17 18.77 0.54
C PRO A 21 -12.21 19.87 0.79
N ASP A 22 -13.10 20.12 -0.17
CA ASP A 22 -14.38 20.70 0.17
C ASP A 22 -15.34 19.55 0.54
N GLY A 23 -16.38 19.82 1.31
CA GLY A 23 -17.31 18.78 1.78
C GLY A 23 -18.08 18.02 0.67
N SER A 24 -17.71 18.18 -0.62
CA SER A 24 -18.26 17.42 -1.76
C SER A 24 -17.35 16.30 -2.27
N GLY A 25 -16.09 16.21 -1.81
CA GLY A 25 -15.12 15.20 -2.23
C GLY A 25 -13.77 15.80 -2.66
N TRP A 26 -13.02 15.05 -3.46
CA TRP A 26 -11.68 15.39 -3.95
C TRP A 26 -11.71 16.43 -5.10
N ALA A 27 -12.27 17.64 -4.91
CA ALA A 27 -12.18 18.67 -5.95
C ALA A 27 -12.50 20.08 -5.43
N THR A 28 -11.93 21.12 -6.06
CA THR A 28 -12.68 21.96 -7.04
C THR A 28 -12.04 23.34 -7.25
N GLN A 29 -11.36 23.93 -6.26
CA GLN A 29 -10.95 25.36 -6.36
C GLN A 29 -9.97 25.65 -7.51
N HIS A 30 -9.19 24.67 -7.94
CA HIS A 30 -8.20 24.84 -9.01
C HIS A 30 -8.56 24.13 -10.33
N ALA A 31 -9.72 23.47 -10.43
CA ALA A 31 -10.08 22.73 -11.64
C ALA A 31 -10.14 23.67 -12.85
N GLU A 32 -10.85 24.79 -12.71
CA GLU A 32 -10.97 25.82 -13.75
C GLU A 32 -9.62 26.47 -14.08
N GLU A 33 -8.76 26.71 -13.09
CA GLU A 33 -7.41 27.25 -13.30
C GLU A 33 -6.55 26.28 -14.11
N ILE A 34 -6.60 24.98 -13.80
CA ILE A 34 -5.86 23.94 -14.52
C ILE A 34 -6.42 23.78 -15.93
N GLU A 35 -7.75 23.78 -16.11
CA GLU A 35 -8.39 23.72 -17.42
C GLU A 35 -7.96 24.89 -18.30
N ASN A 36 -7.98 26.11 -17.76
CA ASN A 36 -7.56 27.31 -18.47
C ASN A 36 -6.06 27.28 -18.81
N PHE A 37 -5.22 26.87 -17.86
CA PHE A 37 -3.77 26.76 -18.08
C PHE A 37 -3.42 25.73 -19.16
N LEU A 38 -4.06 24.55 -19.12
CA LEU A 38 -3.84 23.47 -20.08
C LEU A 38 -4.65 23.61 -21.38
N LYS A 39 -5.50 24.65 -21.49
CA LYS A 39 -6.41 24.90 -22.62
C LYS A 39 -7.36 23.73 -22.89
N LEU A 40 -7.88 23.13 -21.83
CA LEU A 40 -8.88 22.06 -21.88
C LEU A 40 -10.29 22.65 -21.98
N LYS A 41 -11.28 21.81 -22.33
CA LYS A 41 -12.68 22.23 -22.29
C LYS A 41 -13.13 22.42 -20.84
N ALA A 42 -14.05 23.34 -20.60
CA ALA A 42 -14.65 23.47 -19.27
C ALA A 42 -15.31 22.16 -18.84
N ASN A 43 -15.12 21.77 -17.58
CA ASN A 43 -15.63 20.53 -16.99
C ASN A 43 -15.13 19.26 -17.69
N SER A 44 -13.90 19.27 -18.19
CA SER A 44 -13.26 18.09 -18.80
C SER A 44 -12.20 17.44 -17.91
N LEU A 45 -11.93 18.00 -16.73
CA LEU A 45 -11.07 17.38 -15.73
C LEU A 45 -11.88 16.57 -14.71
N ILE A 46 -11.41 15.35 -14.46
CA ILE A 46 -11.87 14.49 -13.39
C ILE A 46 -10.68 14.18 -12.49
N PHE A 47 -10.86 14.38 -11.19
CA PHE A 47 -9.85 14.07 -10.19
C PHE A 47 -10.21 12.76 -9.51
N LEU A 48 -9.27 11.83 -9.54
CA LEU A 48 -9.34 10.56 -8.83
C LEU A 48 -8.25 10.55 -7.77
N ASN A 49 -8.57 9.99 -6.60
CA ASN A 49 -7.56 9.55 -5.66
C ASN A 49 -6.61 8.53 -6.32
N ASP A 50 -5.38 8.41 -5.84
CA ASP A 50 -4.39 7.45 -6.34
C ASP A 50 -4.80 5.99 -6.19
N PHE A 51 -5.31 5.59 -5.02
CA PHE A 51 -5.86 4.25 -4.82
C PHE A 51 -7.22 4.03 -5.46
N GLU A 52 -7.98 5.09 -5.71
CA GLU A 52 -9.15 5.02 -6.60
C GLU A 52 -8.73 4.70 -8.04
N ALA A 53 -7.75 5.40 -8.57
CA ALA A 53 -7.21 5.13 -9.90
C ALA A 53 -6.61 3.71 -9.97
N ILE A 54 -5.76 3.31 -9.03
CA ILE A 54 -5.24 1.94 -8.94
C ILE A 54 -6.39 0.92 -8.85
N GLY A 55 -7.43 1.22 -8.08
CA GLY A 55 -8.63 0.40 -7.97
C GLY A 55 -9.29 0.17 -9.34
N TYR A 56 -9.39 1.19 -10.19
CA TYR A 56 -9.92 1.01 -11.54
C TYR A 56 -9.04 0.13 -12.43
N CYS A 57 -7.72 0.13 -12.26
CA CYS A 57 -6.86 -0.83 -12.95
C CYS A 57 -7.14 -2.28 -12.48
N LEU A 58 -7.35 -2.47 -11.18
CA LEU A 58 -7.72 -3.78 -10.63
C LEU A 58 -9.12 -4.23 -11.04
N ALA A 59 -10.07 -3.29 -11.19
CA ALA A 59 -11.38 -3.56 -11.77
C ALA A 59 -11.23 -4.11 -13.20
N ALA A 60 -10.35 -3.49 -14.01
CA ALA A 60 -10.03 -3.97 -15.34
C ALA A 60 -9.37 -5.36 -15.35
N GLN A 61 -8.56 -5.69 -14.33
CA GLN A 61 -7.92 -7.01 -14.19
C GLN A 61 -8.93 -8.14 -14.04
N VAL A 62 -10.09 -7.85 -13.44
CA VAL A 62 -11.13 -8.85 -13.15
C VAL A 62 -12.35 -8.76 -14.09
N ASP A 63 -12.40 -7.75 -14.94
CA ASP A 63 -13.41 -7.55 -15.99
C ASP A 63 -12.98 -8.22 -17.31
N PRO A 64 -13.71 -9.25 -17.79
CA PRO A 64 -13.38 -9.94 -19.03
C PRO A 64 -13.56 -9.09 -20.30
N LEU A 65 -14.26 -7.96 -20.20
CA LEU A 65 -14.49 -7.03 -21.32
C LEU A 65 -13.50 -5.87 -21.34
N ALA A 66 -12.66 -5.73 -20.31
CA ALA A 66 -11.70 -4.65 -20.24
C ALA A 66 -10.63 -4.76 -21.33
N ASN A 67 -10.21 -3.61 -21.85
CA ASN A 67 -9.09 -3.54 -22.78
C ASN A 67 -7.79 -3.97 -22.08
N ALA A 68 -6.97 -4.80 -22.73
CA ALA A 68 -5.70 -5.27 -22.19
C ALA A 68 -4.73 -4.13 -21.79
N LEU A 69 -4.85 -2.94 -22.39
CA LEU A 69 -4.07 -1.76 -22.00
C LEU A 69 -4.38 -1.26 -20.58
N CYS A 70 -5.57 -1.57 -20.07
CA CYS A 70 -6.01 -1.22 -18.72
C CYS A 70 -5.56 -2.23 -17.66
N GLN A 71 -5.00 -3.37 -18.08
CA GLN A 71 -4.61 -4.48 -17.22
C GLN A 71 -3.10 -4.46 -16.95
N SER A 72 -2.69 -5.03 -15.82
CA SER A 72 -1.28 -5.25 -15.53
C SER A 72 -0.87 -6.68 -15.89
N THR A 73 0.30 -6.81 -16.51
CA THR A 73 0.93 -8.10 -16.79
C THR A 73 2.02 -8.45 -15.77
N LYS A 74 2.43 -7.50 -14.93
CA LYS A 74 3.51 -7.66 -13.95
C LYS A 74 2.96 -8.11 -12.60
N THR A 75 2.41 -9.32 -12.57
CA THR A 75 1.79 -9.89 -11.36
C THR A 75 2.59 -11.06 -10.81
N ILE A 76 2.67 -11.16 -9.48
CA ILE A 76 3.30 -12.26 -8.75
C ILE A 76 2.29 -12.77 -7.73
N VAL A 77 1.82 -14.00 -7.92
CA VAL A 77 0.90 -14.64 -6.98
C VAL A 77 1.70 -15.08 -5.75
N LEU A 78 1.37 -14.53 -4.58
CA LEU A 78 2.00 -14.86 -3.31
C LEU A 78 1.24 -15.96 -2.56
N HIS A 79 -0.08 -16.04 -2.75
CA HIS A 79 -0.94 -17.05 -2.16
C HIS A 79 -2.13 -17.36 -3.08
N GLN A 80 -2.44 -18.64 -3.26
CA GLN A 80 -3.57 -19.11 -4.06
C GLN A 80 -4.67 -19.66 -3.16
N ASN A 81 -5.94 -19.51 -3.58
CA ASN A 81 -7.04 -20.21 -2.93
C ASN A 81 -6.90 -21.73 -3.19
N PRO A 82 -6.73 -22.57 -2.15
CA PRO A 82 -6.56 -24.01 -2.34
C PRO A 82 -7.82 -24.73 -2.84
N ALA A 83 -9.00 -24.08 -2.83
CA ALA A 83 -10.27 -24.73 -3.15
C ALA A 83 -10.68 -24.65 -4.65
N GLU A 84 -10.01 -23.83 -5.48
CA GLU A 84 -10.38 -23.59 -6.91
C GLU A 84 -11.90 -23.35 -7.17
N GLU A 85 -12.64 -22.81 -6.19
CA GLU A 85 -14.10 -22.59 -6.30
C GLU A 85 -14.41 -21.34 -7.15
N THR A 86 -14.33 -21.49 -8.46
CA THR A 86 -14.37 -20.38 -9.44
C THR A 86 -15.70 -19.62 -9.57
N HIS A 87 -16.84 -20.17 -9.12
CA HIS A 87 -18.16 -19.63 -9.46
C HIS A 87 -18.74 -18.62 -8.45
N THR A 88 -18.42 -18.74 -7.16
CA THR A 88 -18.90 -17.81 -6.11
C THR A 88 -18.01 -16.57 -5.97
N GLU A 89 -16.76 -16.66 -6.42
CA GLU A 89 -15.76 -15.58 -6.32
C GLU A 89 -16.03 -14.39 -7.23
N THR A 90 -16.77 -14.55 -8.32
CA THR A 90 -17.06 -13.45 -9.27
C THR A 90 -17.93 -12.32 -8.69
N LYS A 91 -18.61 -12.59 -7.57
CA LYS A 91 -19.44 -11.63 -6.82
C LYS A 91 -18.80 -11.22 -5.48
N SER A 92 -17.57 -11.61 -5.23
CA SER A 92 -16.87 -11.24 -4.00
C SER A 92 -16.14 -9.92 -4.20
N PRO A 93 -15.94 -9.12 -3.13
CA PRO A 93 -15.13 -7.92 -3.24
C PRO A 93 -13.72 -8.20 -3.76
N VAL A 94 -13.08 -7.15 -4.28
CA VAL A 94 -11.63 -7.08 -4.45
C VAL A 94 -11.11 -6.06 -3.43
N ALA A 95 -9.91 -6.24 -2.91
CA ALA A 95 -9.27 -5.23 -2.08
C ALA A 95 -7.82 -5.02 -2.49
N CYS A 96 -7.30 -3.84 -2.19
CA CYS A 96 -5.93 -3.45 -2.50
C CYS A 96 -5.33 -2.66 -1.36
N LEU A 97 -4.10 -3.03 -0.97
CA LEU A 97 -3.27 -2.24 -0.06
C LEU A 97 -1.90 -2.06 -0.70
N GLY A 98 -1.31 -0.88 -0.56
CA GLY A 98 0.03 -0.65 -1.11
C GLY A 98 0.90 0.23 -0.24
N ALA A 99 2.09 -0.28 0.04
CA ALA A 99 3.11 0.41 0.82
C ALA A 99 4.11 1.10 -0.12
N GLY A 100 4.18 2.43 0.00
CA GLY A 100 5.09 3.32 -0.73
C GLY A 100 5.61 4.39 0.23
N THR A 101 5.50 5.66 -0.15
CA THR A 101 5.73 6.78 0.78
C THR A 101 4.75 6.78 1.96
N GLY A 102 3.54 6.26 1.76
CA GLY A 102 2.54 5.96 2.79
C GLY A 102 1.94 4.57 2.62
N LEU A 103 0.78 4.33 3.23
CA LEU A 103 -0.01 3.11 3.09
C LEU A 103 -1.41 3.45 2.57
N GLY A 104 -1.61 3.34 1.26
CA GLY A 104 -2.93 3.53 0.67
C GLY A 104 -3.72 2.24 0.57
N ALA A 105 -5.04 2.37 0.46
CA ALA A 105 -5.93 1.24 0.30
C ALA A 105 -7.22 1.60 -0.46
N CYS A 106 -7.78 0.61 -1.14
CA CYS A 106 -9.14 0.68 -1.66
C CYS A 106 -9.79 -0.70 -1.62
N TYR A 107 -11.12 -0.74 -1.70
CA TYR A 107 -11.84 -1.96 -1.97
C TYR A 107 -12.81 -1.74 -3.13
N LEU A 108 -13.19 -2.83 -3.78
CA LEU A 108 -14.10 -2.81 -4.90
C LEU A 108 -15.26 -3.75 -4.62
N SER A 109 -16.47 -3.32 -4.94
CA SER A 109 -17.68 -4.14 -4.83
C SER A 109 -18.27 -4.43 -6.21
N PRO A 110 -18.81 -5.63 -6.45
CA PRO A 110 -19.53 -5.90 -7.69
C PRO A 110 -20.75 -4.96 -7.82
N ASP A 111 -20.94 -4.37 -9.01
CA ASP A 111 -22.04 -3.44 -9.29
C ASP A 111 -23.34 -4.13 -9.77
N GLY A 112 -23.32 -5.47 -9.87
CA GLY A 112 -24.42 -6.29 -10.37
C GLY A 112 -24.51 -6.39 -11.89
N SER A 113 -23.77 -5.58 -12.65
CA SER A 113 -23.68 -5.62 -14.11
C SER A 113 -22.52 -6.49 -14.63
N GLY A 114 -21.71 -7.02 -13.72
CA GLY A 114 -20.47 -7.75 -14.02
C GLY A 114 -19.21 -6.90 -13.91
N ARG A 115 -19.34 -5.61 -13.57
CA ARG A 115 -18.22 -4.71 -13.27
C ARG A 115 -18.09 -4.50 -11.77
N TYR A 116 -17.07 -3.72 -11.40
CA TYR A 116 -16.75 -3.38 -10.03
C TYR A 116 -16.77 -1.87 -9.83
N GLN A 117 -17.41 -1.42 -8.76
CA GLN A 117 -17.32 -0.06 -8.26
C GLN A 117 -16.15 0.05 -7.30
N VAL A 118 -15.31 1.08 -7.45
CA VAL A 118 -14.14 1.34 -6.61
C VAL A 118 -14.53 2.25 -5.44
N HIS A 119 -14.02 1.94 -4.26
CA HIS A 119 -14.18 2.71 -3.03
C HIS A 119 -12.79 3.03 -2.46
N PRO A 120 -12.28 4.26 -2.60
CA PRO A 120 -11.04 4.67 -1.95
C PRO A 120 -11.19 4.68 -0.43
N SER A 121 -10.07 4.48 0.28
CA SER A 121 -10.07 4.47 1.74
C SER A 121 -8.75 4.95 2.32
N GLU A 122 -8.79 5.49 3.54
CA GLU A 122 -7.61 5.92 4.30
C GLU A 122 -7.18 4.83 5.30
N ALA A 123 -7.21 3.56 4.88
CA ALA A 123 -6.96 2.44 5.80
C ALA A 123 -5.57 2.50 6.48
N GLY A 124 -4.59 3.14 5.83
CA GLY A 124 -3.27 3.39 6.43
C GLY A 124 -3.27 4.31 7.65
N MET A 125 -4.30 5.16 7.77
CA MET A 125 -4.48 6.12 8.88
C MET A 125 -5.33 5.54 10.02
N THR A 126 -5.60 4.24 10.00
CA THR A 126 -6.28 3.56 11.11
C THR A 126 -5.30 3.28 12.25
N ASP A 127 -5.84 3.09 13.46
CA ASP A 127 -5.05 2.67 14.62
C ASP A 127 -4.21 1.43 14.28
N THR A 128 -2.98 1.40 14.79
CA THR A 128 -2.07 0.28 14.62
C THR A 128 -2.65 -1.03 15.16
N ILE A 129 -2.13 -2.15 14.65
CA ILE A 129 -2.52 -3.49 15.09
C ILE A 129 -1.91 -3.83 16.46
N SER A 130 -2.57 -4.72 17.20
CA SER A 130 -2.14 -5.08 18.55
C SER A 130 -0.74 -5.73 18.57
N PRO A 131 0.23 -5.22 19.33
CA PRO A 131 1.58 -5.77 19.37
C PRO A 131 1.58 -7.20 19.95
N ARG A 132 2.42 -8.08 19.40
CA ARG A 132 2.52 -9.50 19.78
C ARG A 132 3.77 -9.82 20.61
N THR A 133 4.81 -9.00 20.52
CA THR A 133 6.10 -9.21 21.19
C THR A 133 6.50 -8.01 22.05
N GLU A 134 7.43 -8.20 22.99
CA GLU A 134 7.96 -7.10 23.79
C GLU A 134 8.67 -6.04 22.94
N GLU A 135 9.33 -6.46 21.85
CA GLU A 135 9.91 -5.53 20.87
C GLU A 135 8.83 -4.66 20.22
N GLU A 136 7.71 -5.25 19.81
CA GLU A 136 6.58 -4.51 19.23
C GLU A 136 5.94 -3.55 20.24
N TRP A 137 5.77 -3.98 21.50
CA TRP A 137 5.33 -3.08 22.58
C TRP A 137 6.31 -1.93 22.78
N GLY A 138 7.62 -2.19 22.69
CA GLY A 138 8.67 -1.19 22.71
C GLY A 138 8.54 -0.20 21.56
N LEU A 139 8.33 -0.70 20.33
CA LEU A 139 8.17 0.11 19.12
C LEU A 139 6.96 1.03 19.24
N LEU A 140 5.80 0.52 19.67
CA LEU A 140 4.62 1.37 19.86
C LEU A 140 4.83 2.43 20.94
N LYS A 141 5.51 2.10 22.05
CA LYS A 141 5.88 3.10 23.07
C LYS A 141 6.83 4.16 22.51
N PHE A 142 7.75 3.78 21.64
CA PHE A 142 8.68 4.69 20.97
C PHE A 142 7.92 5.65 20.03
N LEU A 143 7.05 5.12 19.16
CA LEU A 143 6.26 5.92 18.23
C LEU A 143 5.35 6.93 18.96
N ARG A 144 4.76 6.52 20.09
CA ARG A 144 3.90 7.39 20.91
C ARG A 144 4.60 8.59 21.56
N ARG A 145 5.93 8.64 21.55
CA ARG A 145 6.67 9.81 22.06
C ARG A 145 6.45 11.05 21.19
N HIS A 146 6.11 10.86 19.92
CA HIS A 146 5.94 11.94 18.95
C HIS A 146 4.48 12.27 18.64
N GLN A 147 3.58 11.28 18.75
CA GLN A 147 2.15 11.47 18.51
C GLN A 147 1.29 10.64 19.48
N PRO A 148 0.11 11.14 19.89
CA PRO A 148 -0.74 10.43 20.84
C PRO A 148 -1.32 9.12 20.29
N PHE A 149 -1.56 9.06 18.97
CA PHE A 149 -2.08 7.91 18.23
C PHE A 149 -0.97 7.34 17.34
N VAL A 150 -0.94 6.01 17.20
CA VAL A 150 -0.02 5.34 16.29
C VAL A 150 -0.83 4.73 15.18
N GLU A 151 -0.67 5.27 13.99
CA GLU A 151 -1.33 4.79 12.78
C GLU A 151 -0.53 3.63 12.19
N ILE A 152 -1.19 2.71 11.48
CA ILE A 152 -0.51 1.58 10.86
C ILE A 152 0.53 2.03 9.81
N GLU A 153 0.31 3.14 9.11
CA GLU A 153 1.27 3.74 8.16
C GLU A 153 2.62 4.07 8.82
N GLN A 154 2.64 4.39 10.12
CA GLN A 154 3.89 4.70 10.85
C GLN A 154 4.81 3.48 11.03
N ILE A 155 4.32 2.28 10.68
CA ILE A 155 5.08 1.03 10.68
C ILE A 155 5.17 0.46 9.25
N VAL A 156 4.09 0.58 8.48
CA VAL A 156 3.94 -0.02 7.14
C VAL A 156 4.05 1.06 6.05
N SER A 157 5.19 1.73 5.98
CA SER A 157 5.50 2.70 4.92
C SER A 157 7.02 2.83 4.73
N GLY A 158 7.44 3.51 3.67
CA GLY A 158 8.85 3.81 3.42
C GLY A 158 9.50 4.60 4.56
N PRO A 159 8.96 5.77 4.96
CA PRO A 159 9.51 6.55 6.07
C PRO A 159 9.63 5.78 7.39
N ALA A 160 8.75 4.80 7.63
CA ALA A 160 8.77 3.97 8.83
C ALA A 160 10.08 3.17 8.98
N PHE A 161 10.80 2.85 7.89
CA PHE A 161 12.08 2.14 7.96
C PHE A 161 13.11 2.91 8.77
N VAL A 162 13.20 4.23 8.57
CA VAL A 162 14.14 5.09 9.30
C VAL A 162 13.75 5.18 10.78
N THR A 163 12.45 5.33 11.05
CA THR A 163 11.93 5.39 12.43
C THR A 163 12.16 4.08 13.18
N MET A 164 11.89 2.93 12.55
CA MET A 164 12.16 1.61 13.14
C MET A 164 13.67 1.38 13.35
N LEU A 165 14.51 1.85 12.42
CA LEU A 165 15.96 1.75 12.57
C LEU A 165 16.47 2.53 13.79
N GLN A 166 15.93 3.74 14.00
CA GLN A 166 16.21 4.55 15.20
C GLN A 166 15.72 3.86 16.48
N PHE A 167 14.50 3.32 16.46
CA PHE A 167 13.95 2.54 17.57
C PHE A 167 14.88 1.37 17.91
N TYR A 168 15.24 0.54 16.94
CA TYR A 168 16.07 -0.64 17.20
C TYR A 168 17.48 -0.27 17.68
N SER A 169 18.05 0.83 17.18
CA SER A 169 19.31 1.36 17.69
C SER A 169 19.22 1.74 19.19
N GLU A 170 18.16 2.44 19.58
CA GLU A 170 17.92 2.82 20.98
C GLU A 170 17.61 1.59 21.86
N TYR A 171 16.68 0.74 21.42
CA TYR A 171 16.18 -0.41 22.17
C TYR A 171 17.30 -1.41 22.50
N TYR A 172 18.22 -1.62 21.57
CA TYR A 172 19.37 -2.52 21.76
C TYR A 172 20.63 -1.81 22.26
N ASN A 173 20.59 -0.50 22.46
CA ASN A 173 21.77 0.31 22.76
C ASN A 173 22.94 0.03 21.79
N GLN A 174 22.60 -0.16 20.50
CA GLN A 174 23.54 -0.48 19.43
C GLN A 174 23.62 0.72 18.48
N PRO A 175 24.78 1.38 18.34
CA PRO A 175 24.92 2.51 17.43
C PRO A 175 24.82 2.04 15.97
N LEU A 176 24.19 2.86 15.11
CA LEU A 176 24.18 2.59 13.68
C LEU A 176 25.62 2.63 13.10
N PRO A 177 26.00 1.70 12.21
CA PRO A 177 27.29 1.74 11.53
C PRO A 177 27.53 3.07 10.80
N SER A 178 28.77 3.57 10.79
CA SER A 178 29.10 4.84 10.13
C SER A 178 28.74 4.84 8.65
N GLN A 179 29.00 3.74 7.95
CA GLN A 179 28.65 3.59 6.54
C GLN A 179 27.14 3.71 6.29
N LEU A 180 26.32 3.06 7.12
CA LEU A 180 24.85 3.15 7.02
C LEU A 180 24.36 4.58 7.22
N LYS A 181 24.93 5.31 8.20
CA LYS A 181 24.60 6.72 8.44
C LYS A 181 24.96 7.59 7.23
N GLU A 182 26.15 7.39 6.67
CA GLU A 182 26.61 8.14 5.49
C GLU A 182 25.75 7.88 4.26
N ASP A 183 25.35 6.63 4.03
CA ASP A 183 24.52 6.28 2.88
C ASP A 183 23.09 6.80 3.02
N LEU A 184 22.51 6.73 4.23
CA LEU A 184 21.20 7.32 4.52
C LEU A 184 21.21 8.86 4.37
N ALA A 185 22.31 9.53 4.68
CA ALA A 185 22.43 10.98 4.54
C ALA A 185 22.47 11.46 3.07
N LYS A 186 22.71 10.56 2.11
CA LYS A 186 22.80 10.88 0.68
C LYS A 186 21.48 10.73 -0.07
N VAL A 187 20.43 10.20 0.58
CA VAL A 187 19.17 9.83 -0.07
C VAL A 187 17.98 10.54 0.56
N SER A 188 16.88 10.61 -0.18
CA SER A 188 15.60 11.08 0.37
C SER A 188 15.01 10.07 1.36
N LEU A 189 14.01 10.48 2.15
CA LEU A 189 13.29 9.54 3.02
C LEU A 189 12.54 8.46 2.23
N ASP A 190 12.13 8.75 0.99
CA ASP A 190 11.41 7.81 0.14
C ASP A 190 12.34 6.73 -0.46
N ASP A 191 13.64 7.05 -0.55
CA ASP A 191 14.70 6.14 -1.01
C ASP A 191 15.40 5.38 0.12
N ALA A 192 15.27 5.85 1.37
CA ALA A 192 15.86 5.22 2.55
C ALA A 192 15.54 3.72 2.72
N PRO A 193 14.32 3.23 2.41
CA PRO A 193 14.01 1.80 2.46
C PRO A 193 14.93 0.95 1.59
N ALA A 194 15.33 1.45 0.42
CA ALA A 194 16.22 0.73 -0.48
C ALA A 194 17.63 0.59 0.12
N VAL A 195 18.15 1.66 0.74
CA VAL A 195 19.45 1.63 1.44
C VAL A 195 19.41 0.66 2.61
N ILE A 196 18.37 0.72 3.45
CA ILE A 196 18.22 -0.19 4.60
C ILE A 196 18.10 -1.65 4.14
N ALA A 197 17.32 -1.91 3.09
CA ALA A 197 17.21 -3.24 2.50
C ALA A 197 18.54 -3.75 1.94
N GLN A 198 19.33 -2.91 1.28
CA GLN A 198 20.66 -3.27 0.78
C GLN A 198 21.62 -3.60 1.92
N HIS A 199 21.64 -2.81 2.99
CA HIS A 199 22.47 -3.08 4.17
C HIS A 199 22.05 -4.38 4.88
N ALA A 200 20.75 -4.65 5.00
CA ALA A 200 20.24 -5.93 5.50
C ALA A 200 20.70 -7.10 4.62
N CYS A 201 20.55 -7.00 3.30
CA CYS A 201 20.86 -8.08 2.36
C CYS A 201 22.37 -8.36 2.24
N HIS A 202 23.17 -7.32 1.99
CA HIS A 202 24.58 -7.47 1.61
C HIS A 202 25.55 -7.43 2.79
N HIS A 203 25.20 -6.70 3.85
CA HIS A 203 26.06 -6.56 5.04
C HIS A 203 25.54 -7.36 6.23
N GLN A 204 24.37 -7.98 6.12
CA GLN A 204 23.72 -8.71 7.22
C GLN A 204 23.63 -7.86 8.48
N ASP A 205 23.39 -6.55 8.31
CA ASP A 205 23.25 -5.63 9.43
C ASP A 205 22.02 -6.03 10.27
N SER A 206 22.25 -6.31 11.55
CA SER A 206 21.24 -6.88 12.43
C SER A 206 20.06 -5.94 12.68
N LEU A 207 20.29 -4.62 12.69
CA LEU A 207 19.22 -3.65 12.91
C LEU A 207 18.41 -3.47 11.63
N CYS A 208 19.06 -3.37 10.47
CA CYS A 208 18.38 -3.31 9.16
C CYS A 208 17.55 -4.58 8.90
N LEU A 209 18.06 -5.76 9.25
CA LEU A 209 17.31 -7.02 9.15
C LEU A 209 16.04 -7.00 10.01
N ARG A 210 16.14 -6.51 11.26
CA ARG A 210 14.97 -6.35 12.14
C ARG A 210 13.93 -5.38 11.58
N VAL A 211 14.38 -4.28 10.99
CA VAL A 211 13.49 -3.32 10.32
C VAL A 211 12.71 -3.98 9.18
N VAL A 212 13.42 -4.71 8.31
CA VAL A 212 12.80 -5.43 7.18
C VAL A 212 11.81 -6.48 7.68
N ASP A 213 12.20 -7.29 8.66
CA ASP A 213 11.34 -8.35 9.21
C ASP A 213 10.11 -7.76 9.92
N THR A 214 10.26 -6.66 10.65
CA THR A 214 9.13 -5.96 11.30
C THR A 214 8.17 -5.41 10.27
N PHE A 215 8.67 -4.78 9.20
CA PHE A 215 7.83 -4.32 8.11
C PHE A 215 7.04 -5.47 7.48
N LEU A 216 7.70 -6.58 7.15
CA LEU A 216 7.04 -7.73 6.53
C LEU A 216 5.99 -8.37 7.45
N ASP A 217 6.28 -8.49 8.76
CA ASP A 217 5.31 -9.01 9.74
C ASP A 217 4.06 -8.12 9.83
N PHE A 218 4.25 -6.82 10.07
CA PHE A 218 3.14 -5.89 10.21
C PHE A 218 2.36 -5.75 8.91
N PHE A 219 3.03 -5.71 7.76
CA PHE A 219 2.35 -5.63 6.48
C PHE A 219 1.53 -6.90 6.22
N GLY A 220 2.08 -8.08 6.49
CA GLY A 220 1.37 -9.35 6.41
C GLY A 220 0.10 -9.34 7.28
N ARG A 221 0.22 -8.92 8.53
CA ARG A 221 -0.93 -8.83 9.46
C ARG A 221 -1.96 -7.80 9.04
N THR A 222 -1.53 -6.70 8.45
CA THR A 222 -2.42 -5.66 7.90
C THR A 222 -3.20 -6.20 6.72
N LEU A 223 -2.54 -6.94 5.81
CA LEU A 223 -3.19 -7.64 4.71
C LEU A 223 -4.17 -8.71 5.21
N GLY A 224 -3.81 -9.46 6.26
CA GLY A 224 -4.69 -10.45 6.87
C GLY A 224 -5.91 -9.81 7.53
N THR A 225 -5.75 -8.64 8.17
CA THR A 225 -6.85 -7.84 8.71
C THR A 225 -7.77 -7.35 7.58
N ALA A 226 -7.20 -6.90 6.47
CA ALA A 226 -7.97 -6.52 5.28
C ALA A 226 -8.75 -7.71 4.70
N ALA A 227 -8.12 -8.90 4.63
CA ALA A 227 -8.79 -10.11 4.19
C ALA A 227 -9.98 -10.48 5.10
N GLN A 228 -9.84 -10.35 6.43
CA GLN A 228 -10.95 -10.55 7.36
C GLN A 228 -12.07 -9.51 7.19
N THR A 229 -11.69 -8.26 6.92
CA THR A 229 -12.62 -7.13 6.86
C THR A 229 -13.47 -7.16 5.60
N PHE A 230 -12.84 -7.40 4.45
CA PHE A 230 -13.48 -7.28 3.14
C PHE A 230 -13.90 -8.62 2.54
N LEU A 231 -13.36 -9.74 3.03
CA LEU A 231 -13.51 -11.07 2.45
C LEU A 231 -13.33 -11.06 0.92
N PRO A 232 -12.19 -10.54 0.41
CA PRO A 232 -12.05 -10.24 -1.00
C PRO A 232 -11.67 -11.51 -1.80
N TYR A 233 -12.56 -12.49 -1.85
CA TYR A 233 -12.28 -13.78 -2.49
C TYR A 233 -12.00 -13.67 -4.00
N ARG A 234 -12.36 -12.55 -4.63
CA ARG A 234 -11.98 -12.26 -6.02
C ARG A 234 -10.49 -11.89 -6.15
N GLY A 235 -9.88 -11.45 -5.05
CA GLY A 235 -8.45 -11.17 -4.94
C GLY A 235 -8.14 -10.06 -3.93
N LEU A 236 -7.11 -10.27 -3.12
CA LEU A 236 -6.42 -9.21 -2.39
C LEU A 236 -5.13 -8.88 -3.14
N TYR A 237 -4.99 -7.62 -3.53
CA TYR A 237 -3.83 -7.14 -4.29
C TYR A 237 -2.92 -6.31 -3.41
N ILE A 238 -1.61 -6.49 -3.61
CA ILE A 238 -0.56 -5.66 -3.05
C ILE A 238 -0.03 -4.77 -4.17
N THR A 239 0.06 -3.47 -3.92
CA THR A 239 0.73 -2.51 -4.80
C THR A 239 1.81 -1.76 -4.03
N GLY A 240 2.45 -0.78 -4.68
CA GLY A 240 3.46 0.06 -4.05
C GLY A 240 4.88 -0.50 -4.15
N GLY A 241 5.85 0.43 -4.06
CA GLY A 241 7.24 0.15 -4.43
C GLY A 241 8.10 -0.47 -3.33
N ILE A 242 7.60 -0.66 -2.10
CA ILE A 242 8.43 -1.20 -1.01
C ILE A 242 8.59 -2.72 -1.12
N LEU A 243 7.51 -3.46 -1.30
CA LEU A 243 7.58 -4.94 -1.28
C LEU A 243 8.48 -5.52 -2.38
N PRO A 244 8.48 -5.03 -3.64
CA PRO A 244 9.41 -5.50 -4.67
C PRO A 244 10.90 -5.36 -4.28
N LYS A 245 11.26 -4.27 -3.58
CA LYS A 245 12.63 -3.99 -3.10
C LYS A 245 13.10 -5.00 -2.03
N LEU A 246 12.16 -5.74 -1.42
CA LEU A 246 12.42 -6.74 -0.39
C LEU A 246 12.33 -8.18 -0.91
N SER A 247 12.24 -8.38 -2.24
CA SER A 247 12.10 -9.71 -2.87
C SER A 247 13.11 -10.72 -2.37
N TRP A 248 14.36 -10.33 -2.14
CA TRP A 248 15.40 -11.20 -1.57
C TRP A 248 15.02 -11.82 -0.21
N ARG A 249 14.10 -11.20 0.54
CA ARG A 249 13.68 -11.63 1.88
C ARG A 249 12.40 -12.46 1.89
N TRP A 250 11.51 -12.31 0.90
CA TRP A 250 10.23 -13.03 0.85
C TRP A 250 10.12 -14.02 -0.32
N GLN A 251 10.78 -13.75 -1.45
CA GLN A 251 10.69 -14.58 -2.64
C GLN A 251 11.53 -15.85 -2.45
N ASN A 252 10.92 -17.01 -2.74
CA ASN A 252 11.54 -18.33 -2.56
C ASN A 252 12.08 -18.59 -1.12
N ASN A 253 11.56 -17.86 -0.12
CA ASN A 253 11.92 -18.05 1.27
C ASN A 253 10.83 -18.89 1.98
N PRO A 254 11.16 -20.10 2.49
CA PRO A 254 10.19 -20.90 3.26
C PRO A 254 9.74 -20.21 4.55
N ASP A 255 10.58 -19.32 5.10
CA ASP A 255 10.27 -18.47 6.26
C ASP A 255 9.77 -17.08 5.83
N ASN A 256 9.03 -16.99 4.72
CA ASN A 256 8.41 -15.74 4.26
C ASN A 256 7.46 -15.18 5.32
N LEU A 257 7.96 -14.20 6.08
CA LEU A 257 7.27 -13.61 7.22
C LEU A 257 6.00 -12.86 6.79
N LEU A 258 6.00 -12.20 5.63
CA LEU A 258 4.80 -11.55 5.09
C LEU A 258 3.65 -12.55 4.95
N LEU A 259 3.91 -13.68 4.28
CA LEU A 259 2.88 -14.69 4.02
C LEU A 259 2.47 -15.42 5.31
N LYS A 260 3.44 -15.75 6.16
CA LYS A 260 3.17 -16.37 7.46
C LYS A 260 2.25 -15.50 8.31
N SER A 261 2.54 -14.21 8.40
CA SER A 261 1.78 -13.28 9.23
C SER A 261 0.46 -12.87 8.57
N TYR A 262 0.36 -12.89 7.24
CA TYR A 262 -0.91 -12.82 6.50
C TYR A 262 -1.87 -13.95 6.88
N LEU A 263 -1.38 -15.19 6.92
CA LEU A 263 -2.21 -16.37 7.22
C LEU A 263 -2.48 -16.54 8.73
N ASP A 264 -1.63 -15.98 9.60
CA ASP A 264 -1.78 -16.04 11.06
C ASP A 264 -2.77 -14.98 11.61
N GLN A 265 -4.04 -15.30 11.44
CA GLN A 265 -5.21 -14.48 11.79
C GLN A 265 -5.99 -15.06 12.98
N GLY A 266 -5.35 -15.96 13.73
CA GLY A 266 -5.93 -16.65 14.86
C GLY A 266 -6.83 -17.83 14.48
N PRO A 267 -7.23 -18.65 15.47
CA PRO A 267 -7.78 -19.99 15.26
C PRO A 267 -9.12 -20.03 14.53
N LYS A 268 -9.85 -18.91 14.48
CA LYS A 268 -11.17 -18.83 13.82
C LYS A 268 -11.08 -18.28 12.41
N MET A 269 -10.17 -17.35 12.15
CA MET A 269 -10.14 -16.60 10.90
C MET A 269 -9.06 -17.07 9.93
N SER A 270 -8.02 -17.76 10.39
CA SER A 270 -6.96 -18.27 9.51
C SER A 270 -7.48 -19.15 8.37
N GLU A 271 -8.45 -20.03 8.61
CA GLU A 271 -9.05 -20.86 7.54
C GLU A 271 -9.85 -20.06 6.52
N ILE A 272 -10.47 -18.96 6.95
CA ILE A 272 -11.24 -18.06 6.07
C ILE A 272 -10.27 -17.25 5.20
N VAL A 273 -9.22 -16.69 5.82
CA VAL A 273 -8.21 -15.87 5.13
C VAL A 273 -7.36 -16.72 4.18
N ALA A 274 -7.11 -17.99 4.49
CA ALA A 274 -6.42 -18.90 3.60
C ALA A 274 -7.15 -19.14 2.25
N ARG A 275 -8.43 -18.77 2.13
CA ARG A 275 -9.17 -18.83 0.87
C ARG A 275 -9.07 -17.56 0.03
N VAL A 276 -8.51 -16.48 0.57
CA VAL A 276 -8.37 -15.20 -0.12
C VAL A 276 -7.05 -15.18 -0.89
N PRO A 277 -7.06 -15.16 -2.24
CA PRO A 277 -5.83 -15.06 -3.02
C PRO A 277 -5.08 -13.76 -2.73
N LEU A 278 -3.75 -13.82 -2.68
CA LEU A 278 -2.88 -12.67 -2.46
C LEU A 278 -1.93 -12.51 -3.65
N THR A 279 -1.97 -11.35 -4.31
CA THR A 279 -1.19 -11.08 -5.52
C THR A 279 -0.48 -9.75 -5.43
N LEU A 280 0.84 -9.72 -5.64
CA LEU A 280 1.61 -8.50 -5.84
C LEU A 280 1.48 -8.04 -7.30
N VAL A 281 1.21 -6.76 -7.50
CA VAL A 281 1.21 -6.09 -8.80
C VAL A 281 2.34 -5.06 -8.83
N ASP A 282 3.41 -5.40 -9.52
CA ASP A 282 4.65 -4.61 -9.61
C ASP A 282 4.66 -3.80 -10.90
N ASP A 283 3.80 -2.79 -10.98
CA ASP A 283 3.58 -2.01 -12.18
C ASP A 283 3.47 -0.51 -11.84
N ASP A 284 4.41 0.28 -12.37
CA ASP A 284 4.48 1.72 -12.10
C ASP A 284 3.32 2.50 -12.74
N ASP A 285 2.65 1.91 -13.74
CA ASP A 285 1.60 2.59 -14.53
C ASP A 285 0.17 2.33 -14.02
N LEU A 286 -0.01 1.66 -12.86
CA LEU A 286 -1.36 1.26 -12.38
C LEU A 286 -2.35 2.43 -12.31
N GLY A 287 -1.92 3.59 -11.78
CA GLY A 287 -2.77 4.77 -11.70
C GLY A 287 -3.17 5.30 -13.08
N LEU A 288 -2.27 5.26 -14.07
CA LEU A 288 -2.56 5.70 -15.43
C LEU A 288 -3.49 4.73 -16.17
N LYS A 289 -3.23 3.42 -16.05
CA LYS A 289 -4.07 2.36 -16.61
C LYS A 289 -5.48 2.40 -16.03
N GLY A 290 -5.58 2.68 -14.74
CA GLY A 290 -6.85 2.86 -14.06
C GLY A 290 -7.61 4.10 -14.50
N CYS A 291 -6.94 5.23 -14.68
CA CYS A 291 -7.56 6.42 -15.29
C CYS A 291 -8.10 6.10 -16.70
N LEU A 292 -7.33 5.36 -17.52
CA LEU A 292 -7.78 4.93 -18.84
C LEU A 292 -9.05 4.08 -18.75
N TYR A 293 -9.07 3.08 -17.86
CA TYR A 293 -10.26 2.24 -17.67
C TYR A 293 -11.46 3.05 -17.19
N PHE A 294 -11.27 3.94 -16.22
CA PHE A 294 -12.30 4.83 -15.71
C PHE A 294 -12.98 5.62 -16.83
N MET A 295 -12.20 6.23 -17.73
CA MET A 295 -12.72 6.95 -18.88
C MET A 295 -13.52 6.03 -19.81
N THR A 296 -13.03 4.82 -20.10
CA THR A 296 -13.74 3.89 -21.01
C THR A 296 -15.11 3.44 -20.53
N ILE A 297 -15.34 3.38 -19.21
CA ILE A 297 -16.63 2.95 -18.64
C ILE A 297 -17.55 4.11 -18.25
N HIS A 298 -17.04 5.35 -18.26
CA HIS A 298 -17.80 6.58 -17.94
C HIS A 298 -17.93 7.56 -19.11
N ASP A 299 -17.33 7.29 -20.27
CA ASP A 299 -17.58 8.05 -21.50
C ASP A 299 -19.05 7.88 -21.95
N ASN A 300 -19.89 8.86 -21.58
CA ASN A 300 -21.18 9.18 -22.19
C ASN A 300 -21.12 10.59 -22.78
#